data_AF-A0A662AL60-F1
#
_entry.id   AF-A0A662AL60-F1
#
_cell.length_a   1.000
_cell.length_b   1.000
_cell.length_c   1.000
_cell.angle_alpha   90.00
_cell.angle_beta   90.00
_cell.angle_gamma   90.00
#
_symmetry.space_group_name_H-M   'P 1'
#
loop_
_entity.id
_entity.type
_entity.pdbx_description
1 polymer ?
#
loop_
_entity_poly.entity_id
_entity_poly.type
_entity_poly.pdbx_seq_one_letter_code
_entity_poly.pdbx_strand_id
1 'polypeptide(L)'
;ALQWEDSYYVDADHINLKTVDPFLDHANFFTLDVADYIGSEITEQELQDFLKEASAYEGELLIPGIAQPFTISGELLVKIARSYLGAVREASAIYKYISDCKGAEGFIAEVSMDEVEAAQTPVELFFILMMIKQYDIPAQTIAPKFTGRFNKGVDYVGDESLFRKEFEEDLLVIDFAVLTFGLPENLKLSVHSGSDKFTIYPIMGELIKKYKKGIHVKTAGTTWLEEVIGLAMAGEEALQLAKDIYRNAYERQDELCGPYSTVIDIDPATLPLPEEVEQWDSEKFATTLRNIPGHPNYHSGFRQLIHVGYKVAAEMGEAYLAMVRKNAEIVGDQVRTNIYERHIQRLF
;
A
#
# COMPACT_ATOMS: atom_id res chain seq x y z
N ALA A 1 -25.44 3.68 -11.05
CA ALA A 1 -25.67 3.74 -9.59
C ALA A 1 -25.37 5.10 -8.98
N LEU A 2 -24.45 5.93 -9.50
CA LEU A 2 -24.23 7.31 -9.01
C LEU A 2 -24.09 8.37 -10.12
N GLN A 3 -24.36 8.03 -11.39
CA GLN A 3 -24.16 8.92 -12.55
C GLN A 3 -22.74 9.53 -12.64
N TRP A 4 -21.73 8.81 -12.16
CA TRP A 4 -20.33 9.21 -12.35
C TRP A 4 -19.94 9.04 -13.82
N GLU A 5 -19.49 10.13 -14.46
CA GLU A 5 -19.15 10.17 -15.89
C GLU A 5 -17.64 10.21 -16.15
N ASP A 6 -16.83 10.46 -15.12
CA ASP A 6 -15.36 10.47 -15.22
C ASP A 6 -14.77 9.06 -15.11
N SER A 7 -13.48 8.94 -15.38
CA SER A 7 -12.77 7.65 -15.34
C SER A 7 -12.74 7.05 -13.93
N TYR A 8 -12.89 5.72 -13.86
CA TYR A 8 -12.57 4.91 -12.69
C TYR A 8 -11.92 3.61 -13.17
N TYR A 9 -11.11 2.99 -12.30
CA TYR A 9 -10.45 1.72 -12.57
C TYR A 9 -10.75 0.74 -11.44
N VAL A 10 -10.78 -0.53 -11.78
CA VAL A 10 -10.94 -1.65 -10.86
C VAL A 10 -9.61 -2.37 -10.79
N ASP A 11 -8.98 -2.30 -9.62
CA ASP A 11 -7.67 -2.86 -9.34
C ASP A 11 -7.78 -4.29 -8.78
N ALA A 12 -7.11 -5.22 -9.46
CA ALA A 12 -6.78 -6.53 -8.91
C ALA A 12 -5.47 -6.43 -8.11
N ASP A 13 -5.63 -6.07 -6.85
CA ASP A 13 -4.50 -5.78 -5.95
C ASP A 13 -3.77 -7.06 -5.51
N HIS A 14 -2.45 -6.95 -5.32
CA HIS A 14 -1.56 -8.02 -4.89
C HIS A 14 -1.78 -9.38 -5.58
N ILE A 15 -1.82 -9.40 -6.93
CA ILE A 15 -2.00 -10.64 -7.69
C ILE A 15 -0.68 -11.28 -8.09
N ASN A 16 -0.74 -12.60 -8.30
CA ASN A 16 0.31 -13.40 -8.90
C ASN A 16 -0.31 -14.39 -9.90
N LEU A 17 0.52 -15.19 -10.59
CA LEU A 17 0.05 -16.15 -11.60
C LEU A 17 -0.98 -17.16 -11.08
N LYS A 18 -1.01 -17.43 -9.77
CA LYS A 18 -1.97 -18.38 -9.17
C LYS A 18 -3.31 -17.73 -8.82
N THR A 19 -3.34 -16.41 -8.64
CA THR A 19 -4.49 -15.69 -8.11
C THR A 19 -5.15 -14.75 -9.12
N VAL A 20 -4.52 -14.48 -10.27
CA VAL A 20 -4.99 -13.48 -11.23
C VAL A 20 -6.26 -13.87 -12.00
N ASP A 21 -6.49 -15.16 -12.29
CA ASP A 21 -7.57 -15.63 -13.18
C ASP A 21 -8.97 -15.08 -12.84
N PRO A 22 -9.44 -15.10 -11.57
CA PRO A 22 -10.77 -14.60 -11.23
C PRO A 22 -10.97 -13.10 -11.49
N PHE A 23 -9.89 -12.34 -11.67
CA PHE A 23 -9.95 -10.89 -11.84
C PHE A 23 -9.88 -10.44 -13.31
N LEU A 24 -9.48 -11.32 -14.23
CA LEU A 24 -9.25 -10.98 -15.63
C LEU A 24 -10.46 -10.33 -16.30
N ASP A 25 -11.68 -10.79 -16.01
CA ASP A 25 -12.91 -10.26 -16.63
C ASP A 25 -13.47 -9.02 -15.93
N HIS A 26 -12.92 -8.65 -14.76
CA HIS A 26 -13.54 -7.65 -13.87
C HIS A 26 -12.62 -6.47 -13.57
N ALA A 27 -11.30 -6.63 -13.73
CA ALA A 27 -10.31 -5.60 -13.47
C ALA A 27 -9.71 -5.00 -14.76
N ASN A 28 -9.28 -3.75 -14.66
CA ASN A 28 -8.55 -3.00 -15.69
C ASN A 28 -7.33 -2.25 -15.12
N PHE A 29 -6.97 -2.56 -13.88
CA PHE A 29 -5.70 -2.23 -13.24
C PHE A 29 -5.24 -3.50 -12.51
N PHE A 30 -3.96 -3.83 -12.59
CA PHE A 30 -3.39 -5.03 -11.97
C PHE A 30 -2.09 -4.70 -11.25
N THR A 31 -2.03 -5.08 -9.98
CA THR A 31 -0.81 -4.97 -9.17
C THR A 31 -0.09 -6.30 -9.14
N LEU A 32 1.03 -6.32 -9.85
CA LEU A 32 1.94 -7.45 -9.99
C LEU A 32 2.79 -7.53 -8.72
N ASP A 33 2.36 -8.36 -7.77
CA ASP A 33 3.09 -8.55 -6.52
C ASP A 33 4.25 -9.51 -6.72
N VAL A 34 5.46 -9.01 -6.49
CA VAL A 34 6.69 -9.78 -6.62
C VAL A 34 7.58 -9.73 -5.38
N ALA A 35 7.03 -9.32 -4.23
CA ALA A 35 7.77 -9.23 -2.98
C ALA A 35 8.40 -10.59 -2.58
N ASP A 36 7.63 -11.67 -2.68
CA ASP A 36 8.07 -13.04 -2.38
C ASP A 36 9.17 -13.56 -3.33
N TYR A 37 9.36 -12.90 -4.48
CA TYR A 37 10.33 -13.29 -5.50
C TYR A 37 11.65 -12.51 -5.40
N ILE A 38 11.75 -11.54 -4.47
CA ILE A 38 13.01 -10.82 -4.22
C ILE A 38 14.07 -11.80 -3.69
N GLY A 39 15.23 -11.77 -4.32
CA GLY A 39 16.33 -12.72 -4.08
C GLY A 39 16.21 -14.05 -4.82
N SER A 40 15.21 -14.22 -5.69
CA SER A 40 15.09 -15.42 -6.54
C SER A 40 16.31 -15.63 -7.42
N GLU A 41 16.64 -16.90 -7.67
CA GLU A 41 17.78 -17.25 -8.52
C GLU A 41 17.65 -16.69 -9.95
N ILE A 42 18.77 -16.17 -10.43
CA ILE A 42 18.95 -15.72 -11.81
C ILE A 42 20.07 -16.50 -12.47
N THR A 43 19.92 -16.71 -13.77
CA THR A 43 20.95 -17.30 -14.61
C THR A 43 22.11 -16.34 -14.80
N GLU A 44 23.29 -16.87 -15.12
CA GLU A 44 24.44 -16.04 -15.45
C GLU A 44 24.17 -15.19 -16.69
N GLN A 45 23.39 -15.70 -17.66
CA GLN A 45 23.02 -14.94 -18.85
C GLN A 45 22.18 -13.71 -18.50
N GLU A 46 21.14 -13.86 -17.68
CA GLU A 46 20.31 -12.74 -17.21
C GLU A 46 21.15 -11.69 -16.47
N LEU A 47 22.09 -12.12 -15.63
CA LEU A 47 23.01 -11.21 -14.96
C LEU A 47 23.88 -10.44 -15.96
N GLN A 48 24.49 -11.13 -16.93
CA GLN A 48 25.37 -10.49 -17.92
C GLN A 48 24.59 -9.53 -18.83
N ASP A 49 23.36 -9.87 -19.20
CA ASP A 49 22.50 -9.00 -20.03
C ASP A 49 22.14 -7.71 -19.28
N PHE A 50 21.78 -7.81 -18.00
CA PHE A 50 21.56 -6.63 -17.15
C PHE A 50 22.84 -5.77 -17.04
N LEU A 51 23.98 -6.40 -16.71
CA LEU A 51 25.24 -5.69 -16.48
C LEU A 51 25.75 -4.97 -17.72
N LYS A 52 25.52 -5.52 -18.92
CA LYS A 52 25.93 -4.92 -20.19
C LYS A 52 25.41 -3.49 -20.38
N GLU A 53 24.21 -3.21 -19.91
CA GLU A 53 23.61 -1.87 -19.96
C GLU A 53 23.88 -1.09 -18.67
N ALA A 54 23.75 -1.76 -17.52
CA ALA A 54 23.91 -1.11 -16.21
C ALA A 54 25.33 -0.58 -15.98
N SER A 55 26.36 -1.18 -16.58
CA SER A 55 27.75 -0.72 -16.45
C SER A 55 27.98 0.68 -17.00
N ALA A 56 27.08 1.19 -17.85
CA ALA A 56 27.14 2.59 -18.31
C ALA A 56 26.94 3.62 -17.18
N TYR A 57 26.42 3.18 -16.03
CA TYR A 57 26.17 4.01 -14.85
C TYR A 57 27.21 3.81 -13.74
N GLU A 58 28.27 3.01 -13.96
CA GLU A 58 29.38 2.90 -13.00
C GLU A 58 30.10 4.25 -12.82
N GLY A 59 30.56 4.53 -11.60
CA GLY A 59 31.15 5.80 -11.21
C GLY A 59 30.13 6.70 -10.48
N GLU A 60 30.04 7.97 -10.87
CA GLU A 60 29.10 8.92 -10.27
C GLU A 60 27.81 9.01 -11.09
N LEU A 61 26.70 8.55 -10.51
CA LEU A 61 25.37 8.74 -11.04
C LEU A 61 24.77 10.05 -10.51
N LEU A 62 24.60 11.01 -11.42
CA LEU A 62 24.01 12.32 -11.15
C LEU A 62 22.54 12.32 -11.59
N ILE A 63 21.63 12.45 -10.62
CA ILE A 63 20.19 12.59 -10.89
C ILE A 63 19.78 14.05 -10.67
N PRO A 64 19.19 14.72 -11.67
CA PRO A 64 18.77 16.11 -11.53
C PRO A 64 17.86 16.34 -10.31
N GLY A 65 18.22 17.33 -9.48
CA GLY A 65 17.48 17.67 -8.26
C GLY A 65 17.97 16.96 -6.99
N ILE A 66 18.75 15.88 -7.12
CA ILE A 66 19.41 15.21 -5.99
C ILE A 66 20.79 15.84 -5.78
N ALA A 67 21.05 16.34 -4.57
CA ALA A 67 22.22 17.18 -4.30
C ALA A 67 23.55 16.41 -4.29
N GLN A 68 23.54 15.14 -3.89
CA GLN A 68 24.72 14.29 -3.81
C GLN A 68 24.67 13.22 -4.89
N PRO A 69 25.74 13.01 -5.67
CA PRO A 69 25.81 11.90 -6.60
C PRO A 69 25.77 10.56 -5.86
N PHE A 70 25.24 9.54 -6.53
CA PHE A 70 25.35 8.17 -6.07
C PHE A 70 26.60 7.52 -6.63
N THR A 71 27.38 6.85 -5.79
CA THR A 71 28.55 6.08 -6.22
C THR A 71 28.12 4.67 -6.62
N ILE A 72 28.26 4.33 -7.89
CA ILE A 72 27.87 3.04 -8.45
C ILE A 72 29.13 2.21 -8.74
N SER A 73 29.19 1.01 -8.18
CA SER A 73 30.26 0.04 -8.46
C SER A 73 29.69 -1.20 -9.15
N GLY A 74 30.53 -1.92 -9.91
CA GLY A 74 30.12 -3.20 -10.48
C GLY A 74 29.65 -4.22 -9.42
N GLU A 75 30.24 -4.20 -8.22
CA GLU A 75 29.79 -5.04 -7.10
C GLU A 75 28.36 -4.67 -6.64
N LEU A 76 28.04 -3.38 -6.57
CA LEU A 76 26.69 -2.91 -6.26
C LEU A 76 25.71 -3.36 -7.35
N LEU A 77 26.06 -3.21 -8.63
CA LEU A 77 25.21 -3.65 -9.74
C LEU A 77 24.91 -5.14 -9.67
N VAL A 78 25.91 -5.97 -9.40
CA VAL A 78 25.73 -7.42 -9.21
C VAL A 78 24.80 -7.71 -8.03
N LYS A 79 24.96 -7.00 -6.91
CA LYS A 79 24.10 -7.17 -5.74
C LYS A 79 22.65 -6.82 -6.06
N ILE A 80 22.42 -5.69 -6.73
CA ILE A 80 21.08 -5.24 -7.13
C ILE A 80 20.45 -6.25 -8.10
N ALA A 81 21.19 -6.69 -9.11
CA ALA A 81 20.72 -7.71 -10.06
C ALA A 81 20.28 -8.98 -9.35
N ARG A 82 21.12 -9.53 -8.47
CA ARG A 82 20.80 -10.74 -7.70
C ARG A 82 19.62 -10.57 -6.74
N SER A 83 19.33 -9.34 -6.33
CA SER A 83 18.21 -9.05 -5.43
C SER A 83 16.89 -8.91 -6.19
N TYR A 84 16.87 -8.21 -7.32
CA TYR A 84 15.60 -7.77 -7.93
C TYR A 84 15.30 -8.36 -9.31
N LEU A 85 16.30 -8.84 -10.06
CA LEU A 85 16.09 -9.27 -11.45
C LEU A 85 15.15 -10.48 -11.54
N GLY A 86 15.22 -11.41 -10.59
CA GLY A 86 14.30 -12.54 -10.49
C GLY A 86 12.85 -12.11 -10.21
N ALA A 87 12.65 -11.08 -9.38
CA ALA A 87 11.33 -10.52 -9.07
C ALA A 87 10.75 -9.79 -10.29
N VAL A 88 11.54 -8.99 -11.00
CA VAL A 88 11.09 -8.29 -12.21
C VAL A 88 10.77 -9.28 -13.35
N ARG A 89 11.52 -10.37 -13.47
CA ARG A 89 11.17 -11.48 -14.39
C ARG A 89 9.80 -12.06 -14.09
N GLU A 90 9.47 -12.27 -12.82
CA GLU A 90 8.14 -12.75 -12.42
C GLU A 90 7.06 -11.71 -12.76
N ALA A 91 7.31 -10.42 -12.50
CA ALA A 91 6.39 -9.35 -12.89
C ALA A 91 6.12 -9.39 -14.41
N SER A 92 7.16 -9.61 -15.22
CA SER A 92 7.03 -9.76 -16.68
C SER A 92 6.17 -10.98 -17.05
N ALA A 93 6.33 -12.10 -16.37
CA ALA A 93 5.52 -13.29 -16.59
C ALA A 93 4.04 -13.05 -16.29
N ILE A 94 3.74 -12.39 -15.16
CA ILE A 94 2.36 -12.02 -14.79
C ILE A 94 1.79 -11.01 -15.80
N TYR A 95 2.53 -9.96 -16.12
CA TYR A 95 2.13 -8.94 -17.10
C TYR A 95 1.81 -9.58 -18.46
N LYS A 96 2.70 -10.44 -18.96
CA LYS A 96 2.52 -11.11 -20.25
C LYS A 96 1.27 -11.98 -20.25
N TYR A 97 1.04 -12.73 -19.18
CA TYR A 97 -0.17 -13.54 -19.05
C TYR A 97 -1.44 -12.70 -19.15
N ILE A 98 -1.52 -11.58 -18.41
CA ILE A 98 -2.66 -10.66 -18.46
C ILE A 98 -2.80 -10.03 -19.86
N SER A 99 -1.68 -9.61 -20.46
CA SER A 99 -1.65 -9.03 -21.81
C SER A 99 -2.10 -10.03 -22.88
N ASP A 100 -1.75 -11.31 -22.77
CA ASP A 100 -2.20 -12.36 -23.69
C ASP A 100 -3.73 -12.56 -23.61
N CYS A 101 -4.34 -12.29 -22.46
CA CYS A 101 -5.80 -12.37 -22.26
C CYS A 101 -6.54 -11.08 -22.65
N LYS A 102 -6.00 -9.90 -22.31
CA LYS A 102 -6.72 -8.61 -22.37
C LYS A 102 -6.19 -7.65 -23.46
N GLY A 103 -5.02 -7.93 -24.01
CA GLY A 103 -4.24 -6.99 -24.82
C GLY A 103 -3.45 -6.00 -23.96
N ALA A 104 -2.28 -5.58 -24.47
CA ALA A 104 -1.34 -4.71 -23.74
C ALA A 104 -1.91 -3.34 -23.34
N GLU A 105 -2.80 -2.77 -24.18
CA GLU A 105 -3.46 -1.47 -23.91
C GLU A 105 -4.77 -1.62 -23.11
N GLY A 106 -5.14 -2.85 -22.74
CA GLY A 106 -6.42 -3.16 -22.10
C GLY A 106 -6.44 -2.96 -20.58
N PHE A 107 -5.30 -2.62 -19.96
CA PHE A 107 -5.17 -2.48 -18.52
C PHE A 107 -3.97 -1.60 -18.13
N ILE A 108 -3.97 -1.17 -16.87
CA ILE A 108 -2.81 -0.54 -16.23
C ILE A 108 -2.05 -1.58 -15.42
N ALA A 109 -0.72 -1.60 -15.55
CA ALA A 109 0.16 -2.44 -14.74
C ALA A 109 0.88 -1.62 -13.66
N GLU A 110 0.84 -2.14 -12.43
CA GLU A 110 1.67 -1.73 -11.32
C GLU A 110 2.66 -2.83 -10.97
N VAL A 111 3.92 -2.49 -10.71
CA VAL A 111 4.88 -3.43 -10.12
C VAL A 111 5.01 -3.11 -8.63
N SER A 112 4.69 -4.07 -7.75
CA SER A 112 4.74 -3.91 -6.30
C SER A 112 5.84 -4.77 -5.66
N MET A 113 6.59 -4.14 -4.75
CA MET A 113 7.71 -4.71 -3.99
C MET A 113 7.68 -4.25 -2.52
N ASP A 114 6.54 -3.77 -2.03
CA ASP A 114 6.44 -3.07 -0.75
C ASP A 114 6.37 -3.99 0.49
N GLU A 115 5.94 -5.24 0.29
CA GLU A 115 5.74 -6.25 1.36
C GLU A 115 7.01 -7.04 1.73
N VAL A 116 8.16 -6.36 1.75
CA VAL A 116 9.44 -6.93 2.23
C VAL A 116 9.90 -6.34 3.55
N GLU A 117 10.99 -6.85 4.14
CA GLU A 117 11.54 -6.29 5.38
C GLU A 117 12.34 -5.01 5.15
N ALA A 118 13.22 -4.99 4.14
CA ALA A 118 14.12 -3.88 3.86
C ALA A 118 13.55 -2.94 2.79
N ALA A 119 13.60 -1.63 3.05
CA ALA A 119 13.23 -0.60 2.09
C ALA A 119 14.18 -0.63 0.88
N GLN A 120 13.66 -0.38 -0.33
CA GLN A 120 14.51 -0.16 -1.50
C GLN A 120 15.08 1.26 -1.44
N THR A 121 16.37 1.39 -1.69
CA THR A 121 17.03 2.69 -1.82
C THR A 121 16.69 3.35 -3.16
N PRO A 122 16.83 4.69 -3.29
CA PRO A 122 16.64 5.38 -4.56
C PRO A 122 17.51 4.84 -5.71
N VAL A 123 18.73 4.36 -5.39
CA VAL A 123 19.63 3.71 -6.37
C VAL A 123 19.06 2.36 -6.81
N GLU A 124 18.57 1.55 -5.88
CA GLU A 124 17.91 0.28 -6.21
C GLU A 124 16.67 0.54 -7.07
N LEU A 125 15.84 1.52 -6.71
CA LEU A 125 14.68 1.92 -7.51
C LEU A 125 15.06 2.28 -8.95
N PHE A 126 16.12 3.06 -9.15
CA PHE A 126 16.60 3.40 -10.51
C PHE A 126 16.92 2.16 -11.34
N PHE A 127 17.64 1.20 -10.77
CA PHE A 127 18.00 -0.04 -11.49
C PHE A 127 16.83 -1.03 -11.59
N ILE A 128 15.88 -1.05 -10.65
CA ILE A 128 14.63 -1.79 -10.78
C ILE A 128 13.84 -1.27 -11.98
N LEU A 129 13.74 0.05 -12.14
CA LEU A 129 13.08 0.67 -13.30
C LEU A 129 13.79 0.34 -14.62
N MET A 130 15.13 0.24 -14.60
CA MET A 130 15.90 -0.26 -15.74
C MET A 130 15.53 -1.72 -16.09
N MET A 131 15.43 -2.59 -15.08
CA MET A 131 15.03 -3.98 -15.27
C MET A 131 13.59 -4.08 -15.81
N ILE A 132 12.66 -3.28 -15.26
CA ILE A 132 11.26 -3.21 -15.73
C ILE A 132 11.21 -2.87 -17.21
N LYS A 133 12.06 -1.93 -17.66
CA LYS A 133 12.21 -1.62 -19.07
C LYS A 133 12.77 -2.81 -19.88
N GLN A 134 13.83 -3.47 -19.40
CA GLN A 134 14.46 -4.61 -20.09
C GLN A 134 13.51 -5.80 -20.25
N TYR A 135 12.55 -5.95 -19.33
CA TYR A 135 11.51 -6.98 -19.36
C TYR A 135 10.22 -6.54 -20.07
N ASP A 136 10.25 -5.41 -20.78
CA ASP A 136 9.16 -4.87 -21.59
C ASP A 136 7.83 -4.70 -20.82
N ILE A 137 7.90 -4.30 -19.54
CA ILE A 137 6.72 -4.02 -18.73
C ILE A 137 6.40 -2.51 -18.82
N PRO A 138 5.29 -2.09 -19.44
CA PRO A 138 4.86 -0.70 -19.49
C PRO A 138 4.19 -0.28 -18.18
N ALA A 139 4.91 -0.42 -17.05
CA ALA A 139 4.40 -0.07 -15.73
C ALA A 139 4.02 1.42 -15.68
N GLN A 140 2.82 1.72 -15.21
CA GLN A 140 2.37 3.11 -14.98
C GLN A 140 2.36 3.46 -13.48
N THR A 141 2.55 2.48 -12.61
CA THR A 141 2.84 2.71 -11.19
C THR A 141 3.89 1.73 -10.69
N ILE A 142 4.65 2.15 -9.68
CA ILE A 142 5.61 1.30 -8.96
C ILE A 142 5.45 1.53 -7.45
N ALA A 143 5.34 0.45 -6.69
CA ALA A 143 5.22 0.49 -5.23
C ALA A 143 6.49 -0.08 -4.57
N PRO A 144 7.50 0.75 -4.28
CA PRO A 144 8.61 0.35 -3.43
C PRO A 144 8.18 0.34 -1.96
N LYS A 145 9.00 -0.30 -1.12
CA LYS A 145 8.96 -0.15 0.32
C LYS A 145 9.75 1.07 0.76
N PHE A 146 9.13 1.94 1.54
CA PHE A 146 9.78 3.07 2.21
C PHE A 146 10.41 2.68 3.54
N THR A 147 11.41 3.45 3.96
CA THR A 147 11.98 3.38 5.30
C THR A 147 10.93 3.74 6.36
N GLY A 148 11.08 3.17 7.56
CA GLY A 148 10.13 3.29 8.65
C GLY A 148 9.04 2.21 8.57
N ARG A 149 7.96 2.38 9.34
CA ARG A 149 6.87 1.40 9.41
C ARG A 149 5.57 1.98 8.90
N PHE A 150 5.01 1.29 7.91
CA PHE A 150 3.70 1.57 7.32
C PHE A 150 2.65 0.59 7.85
N ASN A 151 2.48 0.56 9.17
CA ASN A 151 1.58 -0.39 9.79
C ASN A 151 0.11 -0.15 9.35
N LYS A 152 -0.66 -1.22 9.22
CA LYS A 152 -2.06 -1.18 8.79
C LYS A 152 -2.90 -0.41 9.81
N GLY A 153 -3.78 0.46 9.33
CA GLY A 153 -4.75 1.22 10.16
C GLY A 153 -4.18 2.32 11.06
N VAL A 154 -2.88 2.60 11.06
CA VAL A 154 -2.27 3.59 11.96
C VAL A 154 -1.32 4.53 11.22
N ASP A 155 -0.85 5.57 11.91
CA ASP A 155 0.10 6.54 11.38
C ASP A 155 1.49 5.95 11.14
N TYR A 156 2.30 6.68 10.38
CA TYR A 156 3.70 6.36 10.11
C TYR A 156 4.52 6.34 11.40
N VAL A 157 5.42 5.37 11.52
CA VAL A 157 6.41 5.29 12.62
C VAL A 157 7.82 5.27 12.03
N GLY A 158 8.57 6.34 12.24
CA GLY A 158 9.95 6.46 11.77
C GLY A 158 10.44 7.91 11.79
N ASP A 159 11.58 8.16 11.14
CA ASP A 159 12.13 9.51 10.99
C ASP A 159 11.46 10.19 9.78
N GLU A 160 10.73 11.28 10.03
CA GLU A 160 10.05 12.08 9.01
C GLU A 160 11.03 12.78 8.05
N SER A 161 12.21 13.16 8.53
CA SER A 161 13.24 13.81 7.70
C SER A 161 13.86 12.81 6.74
N LEU A 162 14.06 11.57 7.20
CA LEU A 162 14.52 10.48 6.34
C LEU A 162 13.46 10.11 5.29
N PHE A 163 12.21 9.95 5.70
CA PHE A 163 11.10 9.72 4.77
C PHE A 163 10.98 10.84 3.72
N ARG A 164 11.04 12.10 4.15
CA ARG A 164 11.01 13.26 3.23
C ARG A 164 12.09 13.15 2.17
N LYS A 165 13.33 12.87 2.58
CA LYS A 165 14.46 12.75 1.68
C LYS A 165 14.25 11.59 0.70
N GLU A 166 13.92 10.42 1.21
CA GLU A 166 13.70 9.20 0.41
C GLU A 166 12.57 9.41 -0.61
N PHE A 167 11.41 9.88 -0.18
CA PHE A 167 10.26 10.14 -1.06
C PHE A 167 10.58 11.20 -2.13
N GLU A 168 11.32 12.26 -1.77
CA GLU A 168 11.78 13.27 -2.74
C GLU A 168 12.75 12.67 -3.76
N GLU A 169 13.73 11.89 -3.31
CA GLU A 169 14.71 11.24 -4.18
C GLU A 169 14.02 10.22 -5.11
N ASP A 170 13.05 9.45 -4.63
CA ASP A 170 12.31 8.48 -5.45
C ASP A 170 11.49 9.14 -6.56
N LEU A 171 10.84 10.28 -6.28
CA LEU A 171 10.15 11.05 -7.31
C LEU A 171 11.11 11.51 -8.42
N LEU A 172 12.31 11.96 -8.04
CA LEU A 172 13.33 12.44 -8.97
C LEU A 172 13.99 11.29 -9.74
N VAL A 173 14.18 10.14 -9.08
CA VAL A 173 14.64 8.89 -9.71
C VAL A 173 13.66 8.44 -10.77
N ILE A 174 12.35 8.41 -10.47
CA ILE A 174 11.32 8.02 -11.44
C ILE A 174 11.36 8.94 -12.66
N ASP A 175 11.42 10.26 -12.45
CA ASP A 175 11.52 11.22 -13.56
C ASP A 175 12.73 10.98 -14.45
N PHE A 176 13.88 10.77 -13.82
CA PHE A 176 15.11 10.53 -14.53
C PHE A 176 15.07 9.19 -15.27
N ALA A 177 14.55 8.14 -14.65
CA ALA A 177 14.37 6.82 -15.25
C ALA A 177 13.38 6.82 -16.43
N VAL A 178 12.28 7.56 -16.34
CA VAL A 178 11.31 7.72 -17.44
C VAL A 178 11.99 8.27 -18.68
N LEU A 179 12.78 9.35 -18.52
CA LEU A 179 13.51 9.97 -19.63
C LEU A 179 14.65 9.07 -20.15
N THR A 180 15.34 8.40 -19.24
CA THR A 180 16.57 7.65 -19.55
C THR A 180 16.27 6.30 -20.20
N PHE A 181 15.25 5.60 -19.71
CA PHE A 181 14.91 4.24 -20.14
C PHE A 181 13.71 4.20 -21.10
N GLY A 182 12.99 5.31 -21.28
CA GLY A 182 11.77 5.34 -22.10
C GLY A 182 10.67 4.47 -21.49
N LEU A 183 10.43 4.65 -20.19
CA LEU A 183 9.26 4.13 -19.48
C LEU A 183 8.04 5.03 -19.75
N PRO A 184 6.80 4.60 -19.44
CA PRO A 184 5.62 5.42 -19.63
C PRO A 184 5.74 6.79 -18.95
N GLU A 185 5.38 7.87 -19.66
CA GLU A 185 5.46 9.25 -19.16
C GLU A 185 4.61 9.49 -17.90
N ASN A 186 3.61 8.64 -17.70
CA ASN A 186 2.68 8.70 -16.57
C ASN A 186 3.03 7.71 -15.45
N LEU A 187 4.24 7.14 -15.43
CA LEU A 187 4.73 6.32 -14.31
C LEU A 187 4.69 7.12 -13.00
N LYS A 188 3.99 6.59 -11.99
CA LYS A 188 3.84 7.22 -10.67
C LYS A 188 4.39 6.35 -9.55
N LEU A 189 4.88 7.02 -8.52
CA LEU A 189 5.15 6.39 -7.24
C LEU A 189 3.82 5.98 -6.58
N SER A 190 3.77 4.73 -6.13
CA SER A 190 2.61 4.15 -5.44
C SER A 190 2.94 3.93 -3.97
N VAL A 191 2.05 4.39 -3.09
CA VAL A 191 2.18 4.26 -1.64
C VAL A 191 1.16 3.26 -1.13
N HIS A 192 1.64 2.04 -0.88
CA HIS A 192 0.88 0.97 -0.27
C HIS A 192 0.76 1.15 1.24
N SER A 193 -0.26 0.50 1.84
CA SER A 193 -0.66 0.73 3.24
C SER A 193 -0.81 2.24 3.55
N GLY A 194 -1.26 2.99 2.54
CA GLY A 194 -1.15 4.44 2.48
C GLY A 194 -2.19 5.16 3.33
N SER A 195 -3.24 4.48 3.80
CA SER A 195 -4.24 5.06 4.70
C SER A 195 -3.66 5.42 6.07
N ASP A 196 -4.25 6.44 6.70
CA ASP A 196 -4.01 6.83 8.09
C ASP A 196 -2.60 7.40 8.38
N LYS A 197 -1.78 7.62 7.35
CA LYS A 197 -0.40 8.14 7.43
C LYS A 197 -0.35 9.67 7.56
N PHE A 198 -1.15 10.22 8.47
CA PHE A 198 -1.39 11.66 8.59
C PHE A 198 -0.15 12.50 8.85
N THR A 199 0.86 11.96 9.55
CA THR A 199 2.10 12.69 9.81
C THR A 199 2.89 12.96 8.52
N ILE A 200 2.87 12.04 7.56
CA ILE A 200 3.64 12.15 6.32
C ILE A 200 2.86 12.71 5.13
N TYR A 201 1.52 12.82 5.20
CA TYR A 201 0.73 13.44 4.13
C TYR A 201 1.12 14.88 3.80
N PRO A 202 1.39 15.79 4.76
CA PRO A 202 1.87 17.13 4.43
C PRO A 202 3.19 17.12 3.67
N ILE A 203 4.10 16.19 4.01
CA ILE A 203 5.39 16.01 3.34
C ILE A 203 5.16 15.55 1.89
N MET A 204 4.38 14.49 1.71
CA MET A 204 4.03 13.96 0.38
C MET A 204 3.36 15.03 -0.48
N GLY A 205 2.35 15.71 0.07
CA GLY A 205 1.58 16.76 -0.61
C GLY A 205 2.42 17.96 -1.04
N GLU A 206 3.36 18.40 -0.20
CA GLU A 206 4.32 19.46 -0.55
C GLU A 206 5.21 19.03 -1.72
N LEU A 207 5.79 17.82 -1.66
CA LEU A 207 6.73 17.32 -2.66
C LEU A 207 6.07 17.07 -4.02
N ILE A 208 4.88 16.45 -4.04
CA ILE A 208 4.16 16.25 -5.31
C ILE A 208 3.76 17.58 -5.95
N LYS A 209 3.43 18.62 -5.16
CA LYS A 209 3.17 19.97 -5.67
C LYS A 209 4.43 20.64 -6.19
N LYS A 210 5.54 20.55 -5.44
CA LYS A 210 6.86 21.09 -5.80
C LYS A 210 7.32 20.57 -7.16
N TYR A 211 7.17 19.26 -7.40
CA TYR A 211 7.62 18.61 -8.63
C TYR A 211 6.51 18.40 -9.68
N LYS A 212 5.27 18.83 -9.39
CA LYS A 212 4.09 18.63 -10.26
C LYS A 212 3.88 17.16 -10.64
N LYS A 213 3.89 16.28 -9.64
CA LYS A 213 3.75 14.83 -9.79
C LYS A 213 2.37 14.36 -9.41
N GLY A 214 1.91 13.33 -10.12
CA GLY A 214 0.83 12.47 -9.63
C GLY A 214 1.43 11.35 -8.78
N ILE A 215 0.63 10.80 -7.87
CA ILE A 215 0.97 9.61 -7.08
C ILE A 215 -0.22 8.66 -7.07
N HIS A 216 0.03 7.39 -6.74
CA HIS A 216 -1.00 6.43 -6.41
C HIS A 216 -0.95 6.16 -4.90
N VAL A 217 -2.09 6.16 -4.22
CA VAL A 217 -2.15 5.87 -2.77
C VAL A 217 -3.23 4.86 -2.53
N LYS A 218 -2.86 3.72 -1.95
CA LYS A 218 -3.80 2.62 -1.70
C LYS A 218 -4.38 2.70 -0.31
N THR A 219 -5.71 2.66 -0.23
CA THR A 219 -6.47 2.51 1.01
C THR A 219 -7.45 1.34 0.85
N ALA A 220 -7.69 0.61 1.93
CA ALA A 220 -8.66 -0.49 1.93
C ALA A 220 -9.26 -0.65 3.33
N GLY A 221 -8.48 -1.20 4.27
CA GLY A 221 -8.98 -1.53 5.61
C GLY A 221 -9.41 -0.33 6.46
N THR A 222 -8.95 0.89 6.16
CA THR A 222 -9.48 2.11 6.82
C THR A 222 -10.97 2.32 6.51
N THR A 223 -11.46 1.95 5.31
CA THR A 223 -12.89 2.02 4.98
C THR A 223 -13.69 1.10 5.88
N TRP A 224 -13.25 -0.15 6.01
CA TRP A 224 -13.80 -1.14 6.94
C TRP A 224 -13.84 -0.62 8.39
N LEU A 225 -12.77 0.02 8.86
CA LEU A 225 -12.74 0.60 10.21
C LEU A 225 -13.78 1.69 10.40
N GLU A 226 -14.01 2.54 9.38
CA GLU A 226 -15.03 3.59 9.46
C GLU A 226 -16.45 3.03 9.35
N GLU A 227 -16.66 1.89 8.69
CA GLU A 227 -17.93 1.15 8.77
C GLU A 227 -18.21 0.70 10.21
N VAL A 228 -17.21 0.13 10.90
CA VAL A 228 -17.35 -0.26 12.31
C VAL A 228 -17.58 0.95 13.21
N ILE A 229 -16.91 2.09 12.97
CA ILE A 229 -17.17 3.35 13.70
C ILE A 229 -18.60 3.84 13.45
N GLY A 230 -19.07 3.80 12.20
CA GLY A 230 -20.43 4.18 11.83
C GLY A 230 -21.46 3.33 12.56
N LEU A 231 -21.26 2.01 12.61
CA LEU A 231 -22.11 1.08 13.37
C LEU A 231 -22.08 1.35 14.87
N ALA A 232 -20.90 1.59 15.45
CA ALA A 232 -20.76 1.92 16.87
C ALA A 232 -21.54 3.18 17.27
N MET A 233 -21.75 4.10 16.32
CA MET A 233 -22.49 5.35 16.51
C MET A 233 -23.98 5.27 16.10
N ALA A 234 -24.47 4.12 15.62
CA ALA A 234 -25.80 3.99 15.02
C ALA A 234 -26.90 3.48 15.99
N GLY A 235 -26.61 3.40 17.28
CA GLY A 235 -27.53 2.96 18.33
C GLY A 235 -27.15 1.62 18.96
N GLU A 236 -27.88 1.19 19.99
CA GLU A 236 -27.50 0.06 20.86
C GLU A 236 -27.29 -1.25 20.12
N GLU A 237 -28.19 -1.60 19.18
CA GLU A 237 -28.11 -2.84 18.41
C GLU A 237 -26.85 -2.89 17.51
N ALA A 238 -26.54 -1.79 16.84
CA ALA A 238 -25.37 -1.70 15.95
C ALA A 238 -24.05 -1.58 16.75
N LEU A 239 -24.09 -0.91 17.90
CA LEU A 239 -22.98 -0.88 18.85
C LEU A 239 -22.66 -2.28 19.39
N GLN A 240 -23.68 -3.07 19.72
CA GLN A 240 -23.48 -4.44 20.17
C GLN A 240 -22.74 -5.26 19.09
N LEU A 241 -23.13 -5.12 17.83
CA LEU A 241 -22.46 -5.80 16.72
C LEU A 241 -20.97 -5.39 16.61
N ALA A 242 -20.66 -4.10 16.78
CA ALA A 242 -19.28 -3.61 16.79
C ALA A 242 -18.45 -4.18 17.97
N LYS A 243 -19.07 -4.31 19.15
CA LYS A 243 -18.45 -4.97 20.33
C LYS A 243 -18.23 -6.45 20.10
N ASP A 244 -19.18 -7.13 19.48
CA ASP A 244 -19.07 -8.56 19.16
C ASP A 244 -17.93 -8.81 18.16
N ILE A 245 -17.74 -7.94 17.16
CA ILE A 245 -16.57 -7.98 16.26
C ILE A 245 -15.28 -7.92 17.06
N TYR A 246 -15.15 -6.96 17.99
CA TYR A 246 -13.95 -6.82 18.81
C TYR A 246 -13.71 -8.06 19.70
N ARG A 247 -14.74 -8.55 20.39
CA ARG A 247 -14.65 -9.74 21.26
C ARG A 247 -14.13 -10.95 20.49
N ASN A 248 -14.71 -11.24 19.33
CA ASN A 248 -14.29 -12.36 18.49
C ASN A 248 -12.87 -12.15 17.93
N ALA A 249 -12.51 -10.92 17.57
CA ALA A 249 -11.15 -10.61 17.11
C ALA A 249 -10.11 -10.78 18.23
N TYR A 250 -10.46 -10.40 19.46
CA TYR A 250 -9.62 -10.60 20.66
C TYR A 250 -9.40 -12.09 20.94
N GLU A 251 -10.45 -12.91 20.92
CA GLU A 251 -10.35 -14.36 21.16
C GLU A 251 -9.55 -15.10 20.09
N ARG A 252 -9.50 -14.56 18.86
CA ARG A 252 -8.82 -15.14 17.69
C ARG A 252 -7.59 -14.37 17.26
N GLN A 253 -6.99 -13.59 18.16
CA GLN A 253 -5.90 -12.68 17.83
C GLN A 253 -4.74 -13.37 17.08
N ASP A 254 -4.29 -14.53 17.54
CA ASP A 254 -3.17 -15.27 16.90
C ASP A 254 -3.47 -15.62 15.44
N GLU A 255 -4.68 -16.09 15.15
CA GLU A 255 -5.13 -16.44 13.80
C GLU A 255 -5.18 -15.21 12.88
N LEU A 256 -5.78 -14.13 13.38
CA LEU A 256 -6.07 -12.93 12.59
C LEU A 256 -4.83 -12.06 12.39
N CYS A 257 -3.93 -12.00 13.37
CA CYS A 257 -2.72 -11.20 13.32
C CYS A 257 -1.57 -11.90 12.58
N GLY A 258 -1.51 -13.23 12.56
CA GLY A 258 -0.41 -14.00 11.98
C GLY A 258 0.01 -13.55 10.57
N PRO A 259 -0.92 -13.50 9.59
CA PRO A 259 -0.61 -13.06 8.23
C PRO A 259 -0.16 -11.61 8.10
N TYR A 260 -0.43 -10.77 9.11
CA TYR A 260 -0.12 -9.33 9.10
C TYR A 260 1.01 -8.95 10.06
N SER A 261 1.70 -9.94 10.66
CA SER A 261 2.68 -9.73 11.73
C SER A 261 3.81 -8.75 11.38
N THR A 262 4.19 -8.65 10.11
CA THR A 262 5.21 -7.71 9.61
C THR A 262 4.70 -6.27 9.47
N VAL A 263 3.38 -6.06 9.44
CA VAL A 263 2.71 -4.78 9.13
C VAL A 263 1.70 -4.35 10.21
N ILE A 264 1.81 -4.90 11.42
CA ILE A 264 1.08 -4.46 12.63
C ILE A 264 2.04 -4.32 13.82
N ASP A 265 1.61 -3.62 14.86
CA ASP A 265 2.39 -3.43 16.09
C ASP A 265 1.46 -3.37 17.30
N ILE A 266 0.92 -4.55 17.65
CA ILE A 266 -0.04 -4.72 18.73
C ILE A 266 0.69 -5.29 19.94
N ASP A 267 0.66 -4.57 21.07
CA ASP A 267 1.00 -5.14 22.38
C ASP A 267 -0.27 -5.74 23.01
N PRO A 268 -0.41 -7.08 23.07
CA PRO A 268 -1.61 -7.72 23.61
C PRO A 268 -1.88 -7.35 25.07
N ALA A 269 -0.84 -6.98 25.85
CA ALA A 269 -1.00 -6.61 27.25
C ALA A 269 -1.68 -5.24 27.45
N THR A 270 -1.73 -4.43 26.39
CA THR A 270 -2.36 -3.09 26.42
C THR A 270 -3.81 -3.10 25.95
N LEU A 271 -4.24 -4.17 25.28
CA LEU A 271 -5.58 -4.26 24.71
C LEU A 271 -6.64 -4.29 25.84
N PRO A 272 -7.73 -3.50 25.71
CA PRO A 272 -8.83 -3.53 26.66
C PRO A 272 -9.50 -4.91 26.65
N LEU A 273 -9.85 -5.42 27.82
CA LEU A 273 -10.51 -6.73 27.89
C LEU A 273 -11.90 -6.68 27.23
N PRO A 274 -12.37 -7.75 26.57
CA PRO A 274 -13.72 -7.79 26.01
C PRO A 274 -14.82 -7.46 27.03
N GLU A 275 -14.67 -7.81 28.31
CA GLU A 275 -15.61 -7.45 29.38
C GLU A 275 -15.63 -5.95 29.67
N GLU A 276 -14.50 -5.26 29.51
CA GLU A 276 -14.41 -3.81 29.64
C GLU A 276 -15.12 -3.13 28.46
N VAL A 277 -14.81 -3.57 27.24
CA VAL A 277 -15.40 -3.04 25.99
C VAL A 277 -16.90 -3.24 25.95
N GLU A 278 -17.41 -4.31 26.55
CA GLU A 278 -18.85 -4.57 26.70
C GLU A 278 -19.57 -3.42 27.42
N GLN A 279 -18.91 -2.77 28.37
CA GLN A 279 -19.48 -1.67 29.16
C GLN A 279 -19.36 -0.31 28.47
N TRP A 280 -18.67 -0.21 27.33
CA TRP A 280 -18.46 1.06 26.65
C TRP A 280 -19.75 1.55 25.98
N ASP A 281 -19.93 2.87 25.99
CA ASP A 281 -20.93 3.53 25.16
C ASP A 281 -20.40 3.77 23.74
N SER A 282 -21.26 4.31 22.88
CA SER A 282 -20.93 4.65 21.49
C SER A 282 -19.74 5.59 21.37
N GLU A 283 -19.64 6.61 22.24
CA GLU A 283 -18.58 7.61 22.17
C GLU A 283 -17.22 7.00 22.53
N LYS A 284 -17.15 6.23 23.61
CA LYS A 284 -15.92 5.56 24.04
C LYS A 284 -15.44 4.59 22.98
N PHE A 285 -16.31 3.72 22.45
CA PHE A 285 -15.92 2.76 21.41
C PHE A 285 -15.42 3.48 20.14
N ALA A 286 -16.21 4.43 19.62
CA ALA A 286 -15.87 5.15 18.40
C ALA A 286 -14.57 5.96 18.55
N THR A 287 -14.36 6.66 19.67
CA THR A 287 -13.15 7.46 19.88
C THR A 287 -11.92 6.63 20.20
N THR A 288 -12.07 5.41 20.70
CA THR A 288 -10.96 4.47 20.84
C THR A 288 -10.54 3.85 19.50
N LEU A 289 -11.51 3.56 18.63
CA LEU A 289 -11.25 3.01 17.30
C LEU A 289 -10.74 4.04 16.28
N ARG A 290 -11.21 5.28 16.36
CA ARG A 290 -10.94 6.31 15.36
C ARG A 290 -9.53 6.88 15.52
N ASN A 291 -8.75 6.86 14.43
CA ASN A 291 -7.42 7.45 14.39
C ASN A 291 -7.49 8.99 14.41
N ILE A 292 -7.56 9.57 15.60
CA ILE A 292 -7.43 11.01 15.84
C ILE A 292 -6.11 11.23 16.58
N PRO A 293 -5.10 11.83 15.93
CA PRO A 293 -3.83 12.14 16.58
C PRO A 293 -4.03 12.93 17.89
N GLY A 294 -3.46 12.42 18.99
CA GLY A 294 -3.52 13.05 20.31
C GLY A 294 -4.84 12.90 21.08
N HIS A 295 -5.83 12.18 20.55
CA HIS A 295 -7.08 11.95 21.28
C HIS A 295 -6.86 10.99 22.46
N PRO A 296 -7.29 11.32 23.69
CA PRO A 296 -6.93 10.57 24.90
C PRO A 296 -7.50 9.14 24.93
N ASN A 297 -8.59 8.88 24.21
CA ASN A 297 -9.17 7.54 24.11
C ASN A 297 -8.58 6.68 23.00
N TYR A 298 -7.87 7.26 22.03
CA TYR A 298 -7.41 6.53 20.86
C TYR A 298 -6.43 5.44 21.26
N HIS A 299 -6.61 4.23 20.71
CA HIS A 299 -5.73 3.10 20.98
C HIS A 299 -5.33 2.41 19.67
N SER A 300 -4.04 2.50 19.30
CA SER A 300 -3.50 1.92 18.08
C SER A 300 -3.72 0.40 18.00
N GLY A 301 -3.35 -0.33 19.06
CA GLY A 301 -3.55 -1.78 19.13
C GLY A 301 -5.00 -2.22 18.92
N PHE A 302 -5.97 -1.54 19.56
CA PHE A 302 -7.40 -1.79 19.35
C PHE A 302 -7.83 -1.58 17.89
N ARG A 303 -7.40 -0.47 17.28
CA ARG A 303 -7.70 -0.18 15.87
C ARG A 303 -7.08 -1.22 14.94
N GLN A 304 -5.83 -1.62 15.18
CA GLN A 304 -5.15 -2.62 14.37
C GLN A 304 -5.78 -4.01 14.48
N LEU A 305 -6.21 -4.40 15.69
CA LEU A 305 -6.89 -5.67 15.89
C LEU A 305 -8.20 -5.74 15.10
N ILE A 306 -9.03 -4.68 15.17
CA ILE A 306 -10.25 -4.60 14.36
C ILE A 306 -9.91 -4.52 12.86
N HIS A 307 -8.83 -3.84 12.48
CA HIS A 307 -8.41 -3.74 11.08
C HIS A 307 -8.13 -5.10 10.47
N VAL A 308 -7.39 -5.98 11.17
CA VAL A 308 -7.11 -7.35 10.69
C VAL A 308 -8.23 -8.33 11.03
N GLY A 309 -9.17 -7.93 11.87
CA GLY A 309 -10.36 -8.69 12.25
C GLY A 309 -11.51 -8.65 11.25
N TYR A 310 -11.34 -8.10 10.05
CA TYR A 310 -12.39 -8.04 9.02
C TYR A 310 -13.00 -9.41 8.69
N LYS A 311 -12.23 -10.50 8.84
CA LYS A 311 -12.70 -11.89 8.67
C LYS A 311 -13.88 -12.22 9.59
N VAL A 312 -13.88 -11.69 10.81
CA VAL A 312 -14.97 -11.87 11.79
C VAL A 312 -16.29 -11.34 11.23
N ALA A 313 -16.28 -10.13 10.66
CA ALA A 313 -17.49 -9.55 10.09
C ALA A 313 -17.91 -10.20 8.77
N ALA A 314 -16.95 -10.67 7.97
CA ALA A 314 -17.26 -11.48 6.80
C ALA A 314 -18.00 -12.77 7.19
N GLU A 315 -17.59 -13.44 8.26
CA GLU A 315 -18.24 -14.64 8.80
C GLU A 315 -19.63 -14.36 9.40
N MET A 316 -19.88 -13.15 9.90
CA MET A 316 -21.23 -12.70 10.31
C MET A 316 -22.21 -12.59 9.13
N GLY A 317 -21.70 -12.48 7.90
CA GLY A 317 -22.48 -12.50 6.67
C GLY A 317 -23.61 -11.48 6.66
N GLU A 318 -24.85 -11.95 6.46
CA GLU A 318 -26.01 -11.06 6.29
C GLU A 318 -26.41 -10.33 7.57
N ALA A 319 -25.97 -10.77 8.76
CA ALA A 319 -26.18 -9.98 9.97
C ALA A 319 -25.41 -8.65 9.91
N TYR A 320 -24.14 -8.70 9.50
CA TYR A 320 -23.30 -7.51 9.32
C TYR A 320 -23.80 -6.65 8.15
N LEU A 321 -24.04 -7.25 6.98
CA LEU A 321 -24.46 -6.52 5.78
C LEU A 321 -25.84 -5.84 5.97
N ALA A 322 -26.80 -6.49 6.61
CA ALA A 322 -28.09 -5.87 6.93
C ALA A 322 -27.92 -4.67 7.88
N MET A 323 -27.01 -4.76 8.86
CA MET A 323 -26.74 -3.66 9.79
C MET A 323 -26.10 -2.46 9.08
N VAL A 324 -25.15 -2.69 8.18
CA VAL A 324 -24.54 -1.63 7.36
C VAL A 324 -25.60 -0.97 6.46
N ARG A 325 -26.47 -1.75 5.79
CA ARG A 325 -27.54 -1.20 4.94
C ARG A 325 -28.56 -0.40 5.74
N LYS A 326 -28.97 -0.88 6.91
CA LYS A 326 -29.90 -0.19 7.82
C LYS A 326 -29.35 1.17 8.26
N ASN A 327 -28.04 1.27 8.45
CA ASN A 327 -27.35 2.46 8.96
C ASN A 327 -26.47 3.14 7.89
N ALA A 328 -26.84 3.02 6.62
CA ALA A 328 -25.99 3.43 5.49
C ALA A 328 -25.65 4.93 5.48
N GLU A 329 -26.52 5.79 6.01
CA GLU A 329 -26.27 7.24 6.08
C GLU A 329 -25.09 7.55 7.02
N ILE A 330 -25.15 7.11 8.28
CA ILE A 330 -24.07 7.36 9.25
C ILE A 330 -22.78 6.63 8.89
N VAL A 331 -22.87 5.39 8.39
CA VAL A 331 -21.71 4.64 7.87
C VAL A 331 -21.08 5.38 6.69
N GLY A 332 -21.89 5.79 5.72
CA GLY A 332 -21.45 6.56 4.56
C GLY A 332 -20.78 7.87 4.95
N ASP A 333 -21.31 8.57 5.95
CA ASP A 333 -20.72 9.81 6.47
C ASP A 333 -19.35 9.58 7.12
N GLN A 334 -19.17 8.49 7.87
CA GLN A 334 -17.85 8.16 8.44
C GLN A 334 -16.84 7.83 7.34
N VAL A 335 -17.21 6.98 6.39
CA VAL A 335 -16.35 6.61 5.26
C VAL A 335 -15.99 7.83 4.42
N ARG A 336 -16.98 8.66 4.05
CA ARG A 336 -16.77 9.90 3.28
C ARG A 336 -15.84 10.85 4.01
N THR A 337 -16.11 11.11 5.30
CA THR A 337 -15.27 12.00 6.12
C THR A 337 -13.83 11.52 6.17
N ASN A 338 -13.62 10.21 6.35
CA ASN A 338 -12.28 9.65 6.40
C ASN A 338 -11.55 9.77 5.06
N ILE A 339 -12.15 9.30 3.96
CA ILE A 339 -11.50 9.31 2.65
C ILE A 339 -11.33 10.73 2.12
N TYR A 340 -12.36 11.56 2.16
CA TYR A 340 -12.30 12.90 1.58
C TYR A 340 -11.54 13.88 2.47
N GLU A 341 -11.96 14.05 3.73
CA GLU A 341 -11.46 15.14 4.58
C GLU A 341 -10.13 14.78 5.27
N ARG A 342 -9.97 13.51 5.69
CA ARG A 342 -8.74 13.10 6.39
C ARG A 342 -7.62 12.62 5.46
N HIS A 343 -7.95 12.10 4.28
CA HIS A 343 -6.95 11.60 3.33
C HIS A 343 -6.76 12.56 2.16
N ILE A 344 -7.76 12.68 1.26
CA ILE A 344 -7.62 13.44 0.01
C ILE A 344 -7.26 14.91 0.27
N GLN A 345 -8.01 15.62 1.11
CA GLN A 345 -7.77 17.05 1.41
C GLN A 345 -6.45 17.32 2.16
N ARG A 346 -5.90 16.33 2.85
CA ARG A 346 -4.61 16.47 3.55
C ARG A 346 -3.43 16.24 2.62
N LEU A 347 -3.62 15.38 1.63
CA LEU A 347 -2.59 14.99 0.67
C LEU A 347 -2.51 15.94 -0.53
N PHE A 348 -3.65 16.42 -1.03
CA PHE A 348 -3.78 17.31 -2.19
C PHE A 348 -4.31 18.68 -1.77
#